data_AF-A0AAV2IQ67-F1
#
_entry.id   AF-A0AAV2IQ67-F1
#
_cell.length_a   1.000
_cell.length_b   1.000
_cell.length_c   1.000
_cell.angle_alpha   90.00
_cell.angle_beta   90.00
_cell.angle_gamma   90.00
#
_symmetry.space_group_name_H-M   'P 1'
#
loop_
_entity.id
_entity.type
_entity.pdbx_description
1 polymer ?
#
loop_
_entity_poly.entity_id
_entity_poly.type
_entity_poly.pdbx_seq_one_letter_code
_entity_poly.pdbx_strand_id
1 'polypeptide(L)'
;AYCVSEPSAGSDVASIKTRAEKKGDQYVINGQKMWITNGSVANWYFVLARTSKDAGTSAGKAFTGFIVDANTPGIIVGRKVLESRERSN
;
A
#
# COMPACT_ATOMS: atom_id res chain seq x y z
N ALA A 1 6.87 1.79 7.61
CA ALA A 1 7.19 2.14 6.20
C ALA A 1 5.98 2.76 5.52
N TYR A 2 6.18 3.54 4.44
CA TYR A 2 5.12 4.34 3.78
C TYR A 2 4.68 3.69 2.46
N CYS A 3 3.47 3.14 2.42
CA CYS A 3 2.99 2.27 1.34
C CYS A 3 1.90 2.94 0.50
N VAL A 4 2.33 3.69 -0.52
CA VAL A 4 1.43 4.37 -1.47
C VAL A 4 1.54 3.76 -2.87
N SER A 5 2.74 3.77 -3.44
CA SER A 5 2.99 3.36 -4.82
C SER A 5 2.68 1.88 -5.06
N GLU A 6 2.21 1.61 -6.27
CA GLU A 6 1.82 0.29 -6.76
C GLU A 6 2.53 0.00 -8.08
N PRO A 7 2.63 -1.27 -8.51
CA PRO A 7 3.22 -1.62 -9.81
C PRO A 7 2.62 -0.83 -10.98
N SER A 8 1.32 -0.52 -10.93
CA SER A 8 0.58 0.20 -11.96
C SER A 8 0.43 1.71 -11.69
N ALA A 9 0.89 2.23 -10.55
CA ALA A 9 0.64 3.61 -10.14
C ALA A 9 1.76 4.15 -9.23
N GLY A 10 2.56 5.07 -9.77
CA GLY A 10 3.61 5.81 -9.04
C GLY A 10 3.21 7.26 -8.81
N SER A 11 3.47 8.11 -9.81
CA SER A 11 3.16 9.55 -9.76
C SER A 11 1.66 9.85 -9.72
N ASP A 12 0.83 9.02 -10.37
CA ASP A 12 -0.63 9.12 -10.31
C ASP A 12 -1.19 8.29 -9.16
N VAL A 13 -1.17 8.89 -7.97
CA VAL A 13 -1.68 8.26 -6.73
C VAL A 13 -3.19 8.06 -6.76
N ALA A 14 -3.95 8.85 -7.52
CA ALA A 14 -5.40 8.69 -7.61
C ALA A 14 -5.81 7.41 -8.36
N SER A 15 -4.89 6.83 -9.14
CA SER A 15 -5.13 5.60 -9.90
C SER A 15 -4.80 4.31 -9.17
N ILE A 16 -4.35 4.36 -7.90
CA ILE A 16 -4.06 3.16 -7.11
C ILE A 16 -5.29 2.22 -7.00
N LYS A 17 -5.02 0.93 -7.00
CA LYS A 17 -6.01 -0.15 -7.05
C LYS A 17 -6.21 -0.86 -5.72
N THR A 18 -5.29 -0.75 -4.76
CA THR A 18 -5.50 -1.31 -3.41
C THR A 18 -6.84 -0.85 -2.84
N ARG A 19 -7.66 -1.81 -2.39
CA ARG A 19 -8.99 -1.59 -1.82
C ARG A 19 -9.00 -1.90 -0.34
N ALA A 20 -9.76 -1.12 0.43
CA ALA A 20 -10.06 -1.39 1.82
C ALA A 20 -11.58 -1.44 2.00
N GLU A 21 -12.10 -2.60 2.36
CA GLU A 21 -13.54 -2.83 2.54
C GLU A 21 -13.85 -2.99 4.02
N LYS A 22 -14.81 -2.20 4.52
CA LYS A 22 -15.29 -2.35 5.89
C LYS A 22 -16.12 -3.64 6.02
N LYS A 23 -15.73 -4.52 6.94
CA LYS A 23 -16.47 -5.74 7.31
C LYS A 23 -16.68 -5.73 8.82
N GLY A 24 -17.88 -5.33 9.24
CA GLY A 24 -18.20 -5.14 10.66
C GLY A 24 -17.39 -3.99 11.27
N ASP A 25 -16.58 -4.33 12.27
CA ASP A 25 -15.68 -3.43 12.99
C ASP A 25 -14.26 -3.35 12.39
N GLN A 26 -13.97 -4.16 11.38
CA GLN A 26 -12.64 -4.25 10.75
C GLN A 26 -12.66 -3.79 9.29
N TYR A 27 -11.46 -3.55 8.74
CA TYR A 27 -11.24 -3.34 7.31
C TYR A 27 -10.42 -4.49 6.74
N VAL A 28 -10.84 -5.01 5.59
CA VAL A 28 -10.06 -5.96 4.79
C VAL A 28 -9.37 -5.21 3.68
N ILE A 29 -8.05 -5.23 3.67
CA ILE A 29 -7.22 -4.53 2.68
C ILE A 29 -6.68 -5.56 1.68
N ASN A 30 -6.91 -5.35 0.38
CA ASN A 30 -6.41 -6.19 -0.70
C ASN A 30 -5.72 -5.34 -1.77
N GLY A 31 -4.48 -5.68 -2.11
CA GLY A 31 -3.70 -5.02 -3.14
C GLY A 31 -2.21 -5.32 -3.03
N GLN A 32 -1.43 -4.71 -3.93
CA GLN A 32 0.01 -4.85 -3.96
C GLN A 32 0.66 -3.46 -3.96
N LYS A 33 1.59 -3.26 -3.03
CA LYS A 33 2.43 -2.06 -2.94
C LYS A 33 3.83 -2.37 -3.43
N MET A 34 4.52 -1.37 -3.99
CA MET A 34 5.84 -1.54 -4.59
C MET A 34 6.75 -0.35 -4.31
N TRP A 35 8.06 -0.61 -4.28
CA TRP A 35 9.10 0.40 -3.99
C TRP A 35 9.02 0.95 -2.57
N ILE A 36 8.71 0.09 -1.60
CA ILE A 36 8.50 0.49 -0.21
C ILE A 36 9.82 0.52 0.54
N THR A 37 10.36 1.71 0.77
CA THR A 37 11.53 1.92 1.62
C THR A 37 11.28 1.34 3.00
N ASN A 38 12.25 0.56 3.51
CA ASN A 38 12.16 -0.20 4.77
C ASN A 38 11.05 -1.26 4.80
N GLY A 39 10.52 -1.67 3.64
CA GLY A 39 9.42 -2.64 3.55
C GLY A 39 9.68 -3.96 4.29
N SER A 40 10.93 -4.45 4.28
CA SER A 40 11.31 -5.72 4.91
C SER A 40 11.67 -5.64 6.40
N VAL A 41 11.77 -4.44 6.98
CA VAL A 41 12.26 -4.24 8.37
C VAL A 41 11.34 -3.36 9.21
N ALA A 42 10.29 -2.78 8.65
CA ALA A 42 9.38 -1.93 9.37
C ALA A 42 8.52 -2.73 10.37
N ASN A 43 8.28 -2.18 11.56
CA ASN A 43 7.36 -2.75 12.54
C ASN A 43 5.88 -2.49 12.20
N TRP A 44 5.61 -1.46 11.40
CA TRP A 44 4.27 -1.10 10.95
C TRP A 44 4.32 -0.39 9.59
N TYR A 45 3.18 -0.40 8.91
CA TYR A 45 2.99 0.18 7.59
C TYR A 45 1.91 1.25 7.63
N PHE A 46 2.22 2.43 7.10
CA PHE A 46 1.16 3.30 6.59
C PHE A 46 0.72 2.74 5.23
N VAL A 47 -0.57 2.52 5.02
CA VAL A 47 -1.12 2.00 3.76
C VAL A 47 -2.21 2.94 3.26
N LEU A 48 -2.04 3.48 2.06
CA LEU A 48 -3.10 4.21 1.36
C LEU A 48 -3.93 3.22 0.53
N ALA A 49 -5.22 3.14 0.80
CA ALA A 49 -6.16 2.27 0.10
C ALA A 49 -7.45 3.02 -0.25
N ARG A 50 -8.08 2.65 -1.36
CA ARG A 50 -9.38 3.21 -1.74
C ARG A 50 -10.49 2.55 -0.92
N THR A 51 -11.27 3.36 -0.22
CA THR A 51 -12.42 2.92 0.58
C THR A 51 -13.74 3.26 -0.09
N SER A 52 -13.78 4.28 -0.97
CA SER A 52 -14.98 4.57 -1.76
C SER A 52 -15.23 3.49 -2.81
N LYS A 53 -16.47 2.99 -2.84
CA LYS A 53 -16.99 2.07 -3.86
C LYS A 53 -17.41 2.80 -5.14
N ASP A 54 -17.69 4.10 -5.04
CA ASP A 54 -18.12 4.92 -6.17
C ASP A 54 -16.90 5.43 -6.96
N ALA A 55 -16.92 5.20 -8.27
CA ALA A 55 -15.88 5.66 -9.18
C ALA A 55 -15.88 7.19 -9.35
N GLY A 56 -17.03 7.86 -9.17
CA GLY A 56 -17.18 9.32 -9.25
C GLY A 56 -16.69 10.08 -8.03
N THR A 57 -16.36 9.40 -6.93
CA THR A 57 -15.84 10.05 -5.71
C THR A 57 -14.51 10.74 -6.00
N SER A 58 -14.42 12.03 -5.65
CA SER A 58 -13.19 12.81 -5.81
C SER A 58 -12.02 12.21 -5.04
N ALA A 59 -10.82 12.38 -5.58
CA ALA A 59 -9.61 11.76 -5.00
C ALA A 59 -9.44 12.11 -3.50
N GLY A 60 -9.68 13.35 -3.10
CA GLY A 60 -9.56 13.77 -1.69
C GLY A 60 -10.50 13.08 -0.70
N LYS A 61 -11.54 12.38 -1.17
CA LYS A 61 -12.52 11.65 -0.34
C LYS A 61 -12.54 10.14 -0.59
N ALA A 62 -11.86 9.67 -1.64
CA ALA A 62 -11.96 8.28 -2.07
C ALA A 62 -11.05 7.32 -1.29
N PHE A 63 -10.03 7.84 -0.62
CA PHE A 63 -8.98 7.05 0.02
C PHE A 63 -8.96 7.24 1.53
N THR A 64 -8.45 6.22 2.21
CA THR A 64 -8.21 6.24 3.65
C THR A 64 -6.79 5.73 3.90
N GLY A 65 -6.09 6.40 4.82
CA GLY A 65 -4.80 5.94 5.31
C GLY A 65 -4.98 5.03 6.52
N PHE A 66 -4.29 3.89 6.51
CA PHE A 66 -4.33 2.90 7.58
C PHE A 66 -2.94 2.76 8.19
N ILE A 67 -2.88 2.50 9.49
CA ILE A 67 -1.68 1.95 10.14
C ILE A 67 -1.92 0.46 10.34
N VAL A 68 -1.01 -0.36 9.83
CA VAL A 68 -1.11 -1.83 9.85
C VAL A 68 0.15 -2.38 10.52
N ASP A 69 -0.01 -3.20 11.55
CA ASP A 69 1.12 -3.89 12.20
C ASP A 69 1.77 -4.86 11.21
N ALA A 70 3.10 -4.91 11.19
CA ALA A 70 3.81 -5.73 10.21
C ALA A 70 3.60 -7.24 10.37
N ASN A 71 3.15 -7.69 11.55
CA ASN A 71 2.81 -9.08 11.83
C ASN A 71 1.34 -9.42 11.53
N THR A 72 0.57 -8.47 10.98
CA THR A 72 -0.83 -8.72 10.62
C THR A 72 -0.91 -9.86 9.59
N PRO A 73 -1.70 -10.93 9.84
CA PRO A 73 -1.84 -12.03 8.90
C PRO A 73 -2.29 -11.56 7.51
N GLY A 74 -1.67 -12.12 6.47
CA GLY A 74 -1.95 -11.77 5.07
C GLY A 74 -0.97 -10.77 4.46
N ILE A 75 -0.07 -10.15 5.24
CA ILE A 75 1.05 -9.38 4.72
C ILE A 75 2.10 -10.32 4.13
N ILE A 76 2.48 -10.08 2.88
CA ILE A 76 3.55 -10.81 2.18
C ILE A 76 4.62 -9.80 1.77
N VAL A 77 5.80 -9.91 2.39
CA VAL A 77 6.96 -9.08 2.04
C VAL A 77 7.66 -9.68 0.82
N GLY A 78 7.74 -8.93 -0.27
CA GLY A 78 8.44 -9.33 -1.49
C GLY A 78 9.97 -9.36 -1.32
N ARG A 79 10.66 -9.89 -2.34
CA ARG A 79 12.14 -9.91 -2.38
C ARG A 79 12.71 -8.49 -2.40
N LYS A 80 13.88 -8.29 -1.79
CA LYS A 80 14.64 -7.04 -1.93
C LYS A 80 14.94 -6.81 -3.42
N VAL A 81 14.54 -5.66 -3.94
CA VAL A 81 14.94 -5.23 -5.28
C VAL A 81 16.30 -4.57 -5.19
N LEU A 82 17.26 -5.04 -5.99
CA LEU A 82 18.57 -4.42 -6.11
C LEU A 82 18.47 -3.28 -7.12
N GLU A 83 18.61 -2.05 -6.65
CA GLU A 83 18.74 -0.91 -7.55
C GLU A 83 20.09 -0.98 -8.26
N SER A 84 20.15 -0.46 -9.49
CA SER A 84 21.36 -0.48 -10.32
C SER A 84 22.57 0.16 -9.61
N ARG A 85 22.35 1.13 -8.71
CA ARG A 85 23.40 1.76 -7.91
C ARG A 85 23.93 0.88 -6.76
N GLU A 86 23.10 -0.01 -6.22
CA GLU A 86 23.49 -0.97 -5.18
C GLU A 86 24.17 -2.22 -5.76
N ARG A 87 24.27 -2.35 -7.09
CA ARG A 87 24.97 -3.44 -7.79
C ARG A 87 26.48 -3.20 -7.95
N SER A 88 27.05 -2.30 -7.16
CA SER A 88 28.48 -1.96 -7.19
C SER A 88 29.17 -2.62 -6.01
N ASN A 89 29.62 -3.86 -6.19
CA ASN A 89 30.73 -4.53 -5.49
C ASN A 89 31.03 -5.85 -6.21
#